data_AF-A0A1Y1I1G8-F1
#
_entry.id   AF-A0A1Y1I1G8-F1
#
_cell.length_a   1.000
_cell.length_b   1.000
_cell.length_c   1.000
_cell.angle_alpha   90.00
_cell.angle_beta   90.00
_cell.angle_gamma   90.00
#
_symmetry.space_group_name_H-M   'P 1'
#
loop_
_entity.id
_entity.type
_entity.pdbx_description
1 polymer ?
#
loop_
_entity_poly.entity_id
_entity_poly.type
_entity_poly.pdbx_seq_one_letter_code
_entity_poly.pdbx_strand_id
1 'polypeptide(L)'
;MKIVQATSDMLDGTLWDAFGRVQVQNPPNLAVDVPRMCFISGLTGEELMMLVDAFGKSKLRRPVFAALVPKNKDKLLRELIDEVMGDHRRLVIEGRQRLREQQAKANG
;
A
#
# COMPACT_ATOMS: atom_id res chain seq x y z
N MET A 1 -15.36 -7.48 5.24
CA MET A 1 -14.00 -6.95 5.07
C MET A 1 -13.19 -7.31 6.31
N LYS A 2 -12.03 -7.97 6.15
CA LYS A 2 -11.12 -8.32 7.23
C LYS A 2 -9.93 -7.38 7.18
N ILE A 3 -9.60 -6.73 8.29
CA ILE A 3 -8.41 -5.89 8.42
C ILE A 3 -7.44 -6.65 9.31
N VAL A 4 -6.24 -6.92 8.79
CA VAL A 4 -5.13 -7.50 9.56
C VAL A 4 -4.06 -6.43 9.68
N GLN A 5 -3.64 -6.14 10.90
CA GLN A 5 -2.54 -5.23 11.18
C GLN A 5 -1.23 -6.02 11.16
N ALA A 6 -0.23 -5.51 10.44
CA ALA A 6 1.07 -6.15 10.37
C ALA A 6 1.70 -6.24 11.77
N THR A 7 2.17 -7.44 12.11
CA THR A 7 2.96 -7.70 13.31
C THR A 7 4.39 -8.00 12.91
N SER A 8 5.35 -7.79 13.82
CA SER A 8 6.78 -7.88 13.47
C SER A 8 7.15 -9.24 12.84
N ASP A 9 6.57 -10.32 13.34
CA ASP A 9 6.80 -11.69 12.85
C ASP A 9 6.14 -11.97 11.48
N MET A 10 5.15 -11.18 11.06
CA MET A 10 4.57 -11.31 9.72
C MET A 10 5.52 -10.82 8.63
N LEU A 11 6.46 -9.91 8.95
CA LEU A 11 7.37 -9.33 7.96
C LEU A 11 8.29 -10.37 7.32
N ASP A 12 8.61 -11.43 8.07
CA ASP A 12 9.51 -12.50 7.64
C ASP A 12 8.73 -13.69 7.03
N GLY A 13 7.39 -13.58 6.94
CA GLY A 13 6.51 -14.53 6.27
C GLY A 13 5.97 -14.01 4.95
N THR A 14 5.13 -14.81 4.28
CA THR A 14 4.50 -14.41 3.03
C THR A 14 3.30 -13.49 3.24
N LEU A 15 2.95 -12.70 2.22
CA LEU A 15 1.72 -11.89 2.26
C LEU A 15 0.47 -12.77 2.43
N TRP A 16 0.45 -13.97 1.84
CA TRP A 16 -0.66 -14.91 1.99
C TRP A 16 -0.83 -15.40 3.43
N ASP A 17 0.27 -15.75 4.11
CA ASP A 17 0.24 -16.16 5.51
C ASP A 17 -0.27 -15.03 6.42
N ALA A 18 0.21 -13.80 6.17
CA ALA A 18 -0.26 -12.62 6.87
C ALA A 18 -1.77 -12.39 6.68
N PHE A 19 -2.28 -12.55 5.45
CA PHE A 19 -3.71 -12.39 5.14
C PHE A 19 -4.58 -13.47 5.80
N GLY A 20 -4.07 -14.71 5.86
CA GLY A 20 -4.74 -15.85 6.47
C GLY A 20 -4.92 -15.74 7.98
N ARG A 21 -4.07 -14.99 8.68
CA ARG A 21 -4.07 -14.94 10.17
C ARG A 21 -5.38 -14.45 10.77
N VAL A 22 -5.89 -15.17 11.77
CA VAL A 22 -6.93 -14.66 12.66
C VAL A 22 -6.25 -13.80 13.71
N GLN A 23 -6.65 -12.53 13.83
CA GLN A 23 -6.03 -11.58 14.74
C GLN A 23 -7.02 -11.15 15.82
N VAL A 24 -6.57 -11.13 17.06
CA VAL A 24 -7.30 -10.52 18.19
C VAL A 24 -7.30 -9.00 18.03
N GLN A 25 -8.28 -8.30 18.61
CA GLN A 25 -8.30 -6.84 18.61
C GLN A 25 -7.04 -6.31 19.33
N ASN A 26 -6.29 -5.42 18.68
CA ASN A 26 -5.03 -4.83 19.17
C ASN A 26 -3.93 -5.88 19.44
N PRO A 27 -3.27 -6.41 18.39
CA PRO A 27 -2.17 -7.35 18.55
C PRO A 27 -1.01 -6.72 19.34
N PRO A 28 -0.36 -7.47 20.25
CA PRO A 28 0.66 -6.92 21.15
C PRO A 28 1.99 -6.57 20.45
N ASN A 29 2.28 -7.14 19.28
CA ASN A 29 3.57 -6.99 18.59
C ASN A 29 3.39 -6.37 17.20
N LEU A 30 2.79 -5.17 17.13
CA LEU A 30 2.66 -4.44 15.86
C LEU A 30 4.03 -4.15 15.26
N ALA A 31 4.14 -4.30 13.95
CA ALA A 31 5.36 -3.99 13.23
C ALA A 31 5.64 -2.47 13.31
N VAL A 32 6.85 -2.12 13.77
CA VAL A 32 7.34 -0.74 13.84
C VAL A 32 8.14 -0.39 12.59
N ASP A 33 8.28 0.91 12.32
CA ASP A 33 9.01 1.46 11.16
C ASP A 33 8.55 0.97 9.77
N VAL A 34 7.34 0.40 9.69
CA VAL A 34 6.71 0.03 8.42
C VAL A 34 5.96 1.23 7.85
N PRO A 35 6.15 1.56 6.55
CA PRO A 35 5.36 2.59 5.91
C PRO A 35 3.87 2.29 5.98
N ARG A 36 3.05 3.34 6.07
CA ARG A 36 1.59 3.19 6.10
C ARG A 36 1.12 2.70 4.74
N MET A 37 0.68 1.45 4.67
CA MET A 37 0.26 0.83 3.43
C MET A 37 -0.93 -0.10 3.61
N CYS A 38 -1.63 -0.35 2.52
CA CYS A 38 -2.77 -1.26 2.46
C CYS A 38 -2.62 -2.19 1.25
N PHE A 39 -2.49 -3.49 1.51
CA PHE A 39 -2.63 -4.54 0.51
C PHE A 39 -4.10 -4.94 0.42
N ILE A 40 -4.68 -4.86 -0.77
CA ILE A 40 -6.11 -5.06 -0.97
C ILE A 40 -6.33 -6.15 -2.02
N SER A 41 -7.18 -7.12 -1.72
CA SER A 41 -7.59 -8.18 -2.63
C SER A 41 -9.09 -8.18 -2.84
N GLY A 42 -9.54 -8.73 -3.97
CA GLY A 42 -10.94 -8.98 -4.24
C GLY A 42 -11.77 -7.72 -4.55
N LEU A 43 -11.11 -6.59 -4.77
CA LEU A 43 -11.74 -5.40 -5.35
C LEU A 43 -11.51 -5.37 -6.85
N THR A 44 -12.54 -4.96 -7.58
CA THR A 44 -12.42 -4.50 -8.96
C THR A 44 -11.60 -3.21 -9.03
N GLY A 45 -11.13 -2.85 -10.23
CA GLY A 45 -10.42 -1.59 -10.44
C GLY A 45 -11.27 -0.37 -10.05
N GLU A 46 -12.58 -0.41 -10.32
CA GLU A 46 -13.51 0.66 -9.97
C GLU A 46 -13.64 0.81 -8.44
N GLU A 47 -13.88 -0.28 -7.72
CA GLU A 47 -13.97 -0.27 -6.26
C GLU A 47 -12.66 0.21 -5.60
N LEU A 48 -11.51 -0.18 -6.16
CA LEU A 48 -10.22 0.33 -5.71
C LEU A 48 -10.11 1.85 -5.89
N MET A 49 -10.54 2.39 -7.04
CA MET A 49 -10.54 3.83 -7.28
C MET A 49 -11.51 4.58 -6.35
N MET A 50 -12.69 4.01 -6.11
CA MET A 50 -13.65 4.55 -5.13
C MET A 50 -13.05 4.59 -3.72
N LEU A 51 -12.32 3.54 -3.31
CA LEU A 51 -11.63 3.49 -2.03
C LEU A 51 -10.54 4.57 -1.95
N VAL A 52 -9.74 4.72 -3.01
CA VAL A 52 -8.69 5.74 -3.08
C VAL A 52 -9.28 7.15 -2.98
N ASP A 53 -10.39 7.42 -3.68
CA ASP A 53 -11.10 8.70 -3.63
C ASP A 53 -11.70 8.97 -2.23
N ALA A 54 -12.36 7.97 -1.63
CA ALA A 54 -12.91 8.06 -0.28
C ALA A 54 -11.81 8.35 0.76
N PHE A 55 -10.66 7.67 0.68
CA PHE A 55 -9.49 7.96 1.51
C PHE A 55 -8.95 9.37 1.23
N GLY A 56 -8.96 9.80 -0.03
CA GLY A 56 -8.56 11.13 -0.46
C GLY A 56 -9.37 12.27 0.18
N LYS A 57 -10.66 12.01 0.46
CA LYS A 57 -11.61 12.91 1.14
C LYS A 57 -11.61 12.78 2.66
N SER A 58 -11.04 11.71 3.19
CA SER A 58 -10.92 11.50 4.64
C SER A 58 -9.84 12.39 5.27
N LYS A 59 -9.91 12.58 6.59
CA LYS A 59 -8.81 13.23 7.36
C LYS A 59 -7.68 12.24 7.71
N LEU A 60 -7.71 11.02 7.18
CA LEU A 60 -6.71 10.01 7.47
C LEU A 60 -5.43 10.28 6.67
N ARG A 61 -4.28 10.00 7.27
CA ARG A 61 -3.01 10.03 6.52
C ARG A 61 -3.06 8.97 5.42
N ARG A 62 -2.85 9.39 4.17
CA ARG A 62 -2.93 8.54 2.99
C ARG A 62 -1.93 7.37 3.07
N PRO A 63 -2.41 6.12 2.94
CA PRO A 63 -1.51 4.98 2.79
C PRO A 63 -1.02 4.88 1.34
N VAL A 64 0.04 4.10 1.12
CA VAL A 64 0.32 3.53 -0.19
C VAL A 64 -0.61 2.34 -0.40
N PHE A 65 -1.32 2.32 -1.53
CA PHE A 65 -2.22 1.21 -1.87
C PHE A 65 -1.55 0.27 -2.86
N ALA A 66 -1.69 -1.03 -2.62
CA ALA A 66 -1.22 -2.06 -3.52
C ALA A 66 -2.26 -3.19 -3.64
N ALA A 67 -2.41 -3.75 -4.84
CA ALA A 67 -3.25 -4.91 -5.04
C ALA A 67 -2.52 -6.19 -4.62
N LEU A 68 -3.20 -7.05 -3.88
CA LEU A 68 -2.81 -8.45 -3.68
C LEU A 68 -3.34 -9.25 -4.88
N VAL A 69 -2.42 -9.89 -5.60
CA VAL A 69 -2.68 -10.71 -6.79
C VAL A 69 -2.00 -12.07 -6.64
N PRO A 70 -2.41 -13.11 -7.38
CA PRO A 70 -1.78 -14.43 -7.25
C PRO A 70 -0.25 -14.41 -7.43
N LYS A 71 0.28 -13.47 -8.21
CA LYS A 71 1.72 -13.31 -8.47
C LYS A 71 2.54 -12.89 -7.25
N ASN A 72 1.96 -12.17 -6.28
CA ASN A 72 2.68 -11.67 -5.11
C ASN A 72 2.32 -12.38 -3.80
N LYS A 73 1.42 -13.38 -3.84
CA LYS A 73 0.94 -14.05 -2.62
C LYS A 73 2.07 -14.73 -1.82
N ASP A 74 3.03 -15.35 -2.52
CA ASP A 74 4.11 -16.16 -1.91
C ASP A 74 5.40 -15.34 -1.66
N LYS A 75 5.42 -14.06 -2.03
CA LYS A 75 6.57 -13.19 -1.74
C LYS A 75 6.58 -12.83 -0.26
N LEU A 76 7.79 -12.63 0.28
CA LEU A 76 7.95 -12.14 1.65
C LEU A 76 7.30 -10.76 1.78
N LEU A 77 6.59 -10.54 2.88
CA LEU A 77 5.89 -9.27 3.11
C LEU A 77 6.86 -8.09 3.12
N ARG A 78 8.05 -8.26 3.72
CA ARG A 78 9.11 -7.24 3.72
C ARG A 78 9.57 -6.86 2.31
N GLU A 79 9.82 -7.85 1.46
CA GLU A 79 10.25 -7.59 0.07
C GLU A 79 9.18 -6.84 -0.72
N LEU A 80 7.91 -7.19 -0.49
CA LEU A 80 6.78 -6.50 -1.12
C LEU A 80 6.62 -5.06 -0.65
N ILE A 81 6.79 -4.82 0.65
CA ILE A 81 6.80 -3.47 1.21
C ILE A 81 7.86 -2.63 0.48
N ASP A 82 9.08 -3.15 0.35
CA ASP A 82 10.19 -2.42 -0.27
C ASP A 82 9.95 -2.18 -1.78
N GLU A 83 9.46 -3.18 -2.51
CA GLU A 83 9.11 -3.08 -3.94
C GLU A 83 8.04 -2.00 -4.17
N VAL A 84 6.91 -2.10 -3.45
CA VAL A 84 5.78 -1.17 -3.57
C VAL A 84 6.19 0.25 -3.19
N MET A 85 7.00 0.40 -2.14
CA MET A 85 7.50 1.72 -1.74
C MET A 85 8.49 2.29 -2.74
N GLY A 86 9.34 1.45 -3.34
CA GLY A 86 10.23 1.84 -4.44
C GLY A 86 9.45 2.39 -5.61
N ASP A 87 8.43 1.68 -6.07
CA ASP A 87 7.56 2.10 -7.17
C ASP A 87 6.77 3.37 -6.82
N HIS A 88 6.21 3.46 -5.61
CA HIS A 88 5.50 4.65 -5.16
C HIS A 88 6.41 5.89 -5.21
N ARG A 89 7.64 5.79 -4.73
CA ARG A 89 8.61 6.90 -4.76
C ARG A 89 8.91 7.31 -6.20
N ARG A 90 9.16 6.36 -7.10
CA ARG A 90 9.41 6.63 -8.53
C ARG A 90 8.23 7.37 -9.17
N LEU A 91 7.02 6.86 -9.01
CA LEU A 91 5.81 7.47 -9.57
C LEU A 91 5.57 8.89 -9.03
N VAL A 92 5.83 9.13 -7.74
CA VAL A 92 5.74 10.47 -7.16
C VAL A 92 6.80 11.42 -7.73
N ILE A 93 8.04 10.96 -7.91
CA ILE A 93 9.12 11.77 -8.48
C ILE A 93 8.81 12.12 -9.94
N GLU A 94 8.45 11.13 -10.76
CA GLU A 94 8.11 11.32 -12.17
C GLU A 94 6.88 12.21 -12.34
N GLY A 95 5.83 12.00 -11.53
CA GLY A 95 4.64 12.84 -11.56
C GLY A 95 4.95 14.31 -11.26
N ARG A 96 5.85 14.57 -10.31
CA ARG A 96 6.32 15.93 -9.99
C ARG A 96 7.13 16.55 -11.12
N GLN A 97 7.98 15.77 -11.80
CA GLN A 97 8.76 16.25 -12.95
C GLN A 97 7.83 16.65 -14.11
N ARG A 98 6.87 15.79 -14.47
CA ARG A 98 5.90 16.08 -15.53
C ARG A 98 5.08 17.33 -15.25
N LEU A 99 4.65 17.54 -14.00
CA LEU A 99 3.94 18.76 -13.60
C LEU A 99 4.80 20.02 -13.79
N ARG A 100 6.09 19.96 -13.43
CA ARG A 100 7.01 21.09 -13.62
C ARG A 100 7.24 21.41 -15.10
N GLU A 101 7.42 20.38 -15.92
CA GLU A 101 7.58 20.55 -17.37
C GLU A 101 6.34 21.14 -18.02
N GLN A 102 5.14 20.71 -17.61
CA GLN A 102 3.88 21.28 -18.10
C GLN A 102 3.71 22.75 -17.69
N GLN A 103 4.06 23.11 -16.45
CA GLN A 103 4.03 24.50 -15.99
C GLN A 103 5.05 25.38 -16.73
N ALA A 104 6.25 24.87 -16.99
CA ALA A 104 7.26 25.59 -17.76
C ALA A 104 6.81 25.83 -19.21
N LYS A 105 6.13 24.86 -19.84
CA LYS A 105 5.55 25.00 -21.19
C LYS A 105 4.33 25.92 -21.25
N ALA A 106 3.58 26.06 -20.15
CA ALA A 106 2.40 26.93 -20.09
C ALA A 106 2.74 28.41 -19.81
N ASN A 107 3.93 28.68 -19.26
CA ASN A 107 4.39 30.01 -18.86
C ASN A 107 5.45 30.63 -19.79
N GLY A 108 5.80 29.95 -20.89
CA GLY A 108 6.74 30.43 -21.91
C GLY A 108 6.05 30.54 -23.26
#